data_AF-A0A837C3F0-F1
#
_entry.id   AF-A0A837C3F0-F1
#
_cell.length_a   1.000
_cell.length_b   1.000
_cell.length_c   1.000
_cell.angle_alpha   90.00
_cell.angle_beta   90.00
_cell.angle_gamma   90.00
#
_symmetry.space_group_name_H-M   'P 1'
#
loop_
_entity.id
_entity.type
_entity.pdbx_description
1 polymer ?
#
loop_
_entity_poly.entity_id
_entity_poly.type
_entity_poly.pdbx_seq_one_letter_code
_entity_poly.pdbx_strand_id
1 'polypeptide(L)'
;MAFLTPEQIKEIEEKRGTLLLKYNKMLLKLPFTRFQQEKAAEYFLHGFVRRLGTLVRCVDNVFALIPMDREHVPEKNVLHDAQINIQSFFANVYGCVDNLAWIWVYEKGLDRKIRRNSVGLRAKHTEVRSTLSVGFQDYLVKLDPWLDYIIEYRDALAHRIPLYVPPGGVPTQHVDAYNTLERGIQEALYVRGDPYEYERLSAEQNMLLVFQPLISHSVTETTARFAFHVQMVVDFLTVDERGNKMLDELGPARP
;
A
#
# COMPACT_ATOMS: atom_id res chain seq x y z
N MET A 1 -0.31 -24.80 8.47
CA MET A 1 1.07 -24.29 8.54
C MET A 1 1.00 -22.78 8.41
N ALA A 2 1.58 -22.04 9.35
CA ALA A 2 1.61 -20.58 9.30
C ALA A 2 2.32 -20.08 8.03
N PHE A 3 1.81 -19.01 7.44
CA PHE A 3 2.36 -18.44 6.21
C PHE A 3 3.73 -17.78 6.43
N LEU A 4 3.97 -17.24 7.63
CA LEU A 4 5.23 -16.65 8.06
C LEU A 4 5.86 -17.49 9.17
N THR A 5 7.19 -17.54 9.17
CA THR A 5 7.97 -18.15 10.26
C THR A 5 7.93 -17.27 11.52
N PRO A 6 8.12 -17.83 12.72
CA PRO A 6 8.23 -17.05 13.96
C PRO A 6 9.29 -15.95 13.90
N GLU A 7 10.42 -16.23 13.24
CA GLU A 7 11.52 -15.28 13.05
C GLU A 7 11.09 -14.10 12.16
N GLN A 8 10.38 -14.37 11.06
CA GLN A 8 9.83 -13.33 10.19
C GLN A 8 8.79 -12.48 10.93
N ILE A 9 7.89 -13.11 11.69
CA ILE A 9 6.88 -12.40 12.51
C ILE A 9 7.58 -11.42 13.46
N LYS A 10 8.62 -11.89 14.16
CA LYS A 10 9.40 -11.04 15.09
C LYS A 10 10.06 -9.87 14.36
N GLU A 11 10.69 -10.10 13.22
CA GLU A 11 11.34 -9.03 12.43
C GLU A 11 10.32 -7.97 11.98
N ILE A 12 9.14 -8.40 11.53
CA ILE A 12 8.08 -7.49 11.09
C ILE A 12 7.53 -6.69 12.27
N GLU A 13 7.30 -7.31 13.43
CA GLU A 13 6.86 -6.64 14.65
C GLU A 13 7.86 -5.58 15.12
N GLU A 14 9.16 -5.90 15.13
CA GLU A 14 10.22 -4.95 15.48
C GLU A 14 10.20 -3.74 14.55
N LYS A 15 10.10 -3.95 13.24
CA LYS A 15 9.99 -2.85 12.25
C LYS A 15 8.70 -2.06 12.42
N ARG A 16 7.56 -2.73 12.61
CA ARG A 16 6.25 -2.09 12.85
C ARG A 16 6.29 -1.20 14.09
N GLY A 17 6.96 -1.64 15.16
CA GLY A 17 7.15 -0.86 16.38
C GLY A 17 7.87 0.48 16.16
N THR A 18 8.56 0.67 15.03
CA THR A 18 9.26 1.92 14.71
C THR A 18 8.44 2.93 13.91
N LEU A 19 7.29 2.54 13.33
CA LEU A 19 6.58 3.38 12.34
C LEU A 19 6.05 4.68 12.97
N LEU A 20 5.41 4.59 14.14
CA LEU A 20 4.93 5.76 14.88
C LEU A 20 6.07 6.70 15.27
N LEU A 21 7.20 6.15 15.71
CA LEU A 21 8.39 6.94 16.04
C LEU A 21 8.92 7.69 14.80
N LYS A 22 8.97 7.03 13.64
CA LYS A 22 9.40 7.63 12.37
C LYS A 22 8.44 8.74 11.92
N TYR A 23 7.14 8.49 11.99
CA TYR A 23 6.13 9.51 11.74
C TYR A 23 6.30 10.72 12.67
N ASN A 24 6.43 10.49 13.98
CA ASN A 24 6.64 11.56 14.96
C ASN A 24 7.94 12.32 14.69
N LYS A 25 9.03 11.65 14.29
CA LYS A 25 10.27 12.31 13.88
C LYS A 25 10.05 13.21 12.66
N MET A 26 9.27 12.77 11.67
CA MET A 26 8.94 13.60 10.51
C MET A 26 8.09 14.82 10.90
N LEU A 27 7.09 14.64 11.79
CA LEU A 27 6.31 15.74 12.35
C LEU A 27 7.19 16.78 13.07
N LEU A 28 8.14 16.31 13.88
CA LEU A 28 9.06 17.18 14.63
C LEU A 28 10.01 17.97 13.74
N LYS A 29 10.14 17.63 12.45
CA LYS A 29 10.89 18.45 11.48
C LYS A 29 10.11 19.71 11.06
N LEU A 30 8.78 19.73 11.19
CA LEU A 30 7.94 20.84 10.72
C LEU A 30 8.38 22.23 11.20
N PRO A 31 8.71 22.45 12.50
CA PRO A 31 9.14 23.77 12.96
C PRO A 31 10.52 24.21 12.40
N PHE A 32 11.33 23.25 11.93
CA PHE A 32 12.70 23.48 11.49
C PHE A 32 12.85 23.48 9.97
N THR A 33 11.87 22.94 9.24
CA THR A 33 11.82 23.02 7.78
C THR A 33 11.23 24.36 7.37
N ARG A 34 12.07 25.27 6.85
CA ARG A 34 11.60 26.53 6.26
C ARG A 34 11.48 26.35 4.75
N PHE A 35 10.25 26.48 4.25
CA PHE A 35 9.97 26.54 2.82
C PHE A 35 10.00 28.00 2.35
N GLN A 36 10.55 28.24 1.17
CA GLN A 36 10.54 29.53 0.49
C GLN A 36 9.18 29.81 -0.16
N GLN A 37 8.44 28.75 -0.49
CA GLN A 37 7.15 28.84 -1.16
C GLN A 37 6.03 28.28 -0.28
N GLU A 38 4.99 29.07 -0.04
CA GLU A 38 3.84 28.69 0.79
C GLU A 38 3.17 27.39 0.29
N LYS A 39 3.05 27.24 -1.04
CA LYS A 39 2.51 26.02 -1.64
C LYS A 39 3.37 24.78 -1.36
N ALA A 40 4.68 24.92 -1.29
CA ALA A 40 5.56 23.80 -0.94
C ALA A 40 5.33 23.37 0.52
N ALA A 41 5.21 24.35 1.43
CA ALA A 41 4.85 24.09 2.83
C ALA A 41 3.48 23.42 2.96
N GLU A 42 2.48 23.87 2.22
CA GLU A 42 1.14 23.29 2.22
C GLU A 42 1.17 21.81 1.78
N TYR A 43 1.84 21.51 0.66
CA TYR A 43 1.96 20.14 0.17
C TYR A 43 2.76 19.24 1.11
N PHE A 44 3.75 19.79 1.82
CA PHE A 44 4.47 19.05 2.85
C PHE A 44 3.61 18.76 4.08
N LEU A 45 3.05 19.80 4.71
CA LEU A 45 2.30 19.67 5.96
C LEU A 45 0.96 18.98 5.77
N HIS A 46 0.17 19.42 4.80
CA HIS A 46 -1.21 18.96 4.60
C HIS A 46 -1.32 17.80 3.61
N GLY A 47 -0.37 17.68 2.69
CA GLY A 47 -0.24 16.52 1.81
C GLY A 47 0.56 15.41 2.48
N PHE A 48 1.88 15.50 2.41
CA PHE A 48 2.80 14.40 2.76
C PHE A 48 2.68 13.97 4.23
N VAL A 49 2.79 14.90 5.18
CA VAL A 49 2.85 14.57 6.62
C VAL A 49 1.51 14.03 7.14
N ARG A 50 0.37 14.59 6.73
CA ARG A 50 -0.95 14.03 7.11
C ARG A 50 -1.12 12.60 6.59
N ARG A 51 -0.72 12.36 5.33
CA ARG A 51 -0.79 11.01 4.72
C ARG A 51 0.09 10.01 5.44
N LEU A 52 1.30 10.38 5.89
CA LEU A 52 2.14 9.50 6.73
C LEU A 52 1.39 9.04 7.99
N GLY A 53 0.66 9.94 8.66
CA GLY A 53 -0.16 9.58 9.80
C GLY A 53 -1.27 8.58 9.44
N THR A 54 -1.92 8.77 8.28
CA THR A 54 -2.89 7.80 7.75
C THR A 54 -2.25 6.44 7.47
N LEU A 55 -1.03 6.39 6.92
CA LEU A 55 -0.32 5.13 6.66
C LEU A 55 -0.08 4.35 7.95
N VAL A 56 0.42 5.01 9.01
CA VAL A 56 0.60 4.37 10.34
C VAL A 56 -0.73 3.81 10.84
N ARG A 57 -1.81 4.60 10.78
CA ARG A 57 -3.12 4.16 11.24
C ARG A 57 -3.65 2.95 10.46
N CYS A 58 -3.47 2.94 9.14
CA CYS A 58 -3.88 1.80 8.32
C CYS A 58 -3.09 0.54 8.66
N VAL A 59 -1.78 0.65 8.90
CA VAL A 59 -0.95 -0.48 9.35
C VAL A 59 -1.47 -1.02 10.68
N ASP A 60 -1.64 -0.17 11.69
CA ASP A 60 -2.11 -0.59 13.02
C ASP A 60 -3.48 -1.30 12.94
N ASN A 61 -4.41 -0.73 12.16
CA ASN A 61 -5.74 -1.32 11.98
C ASN A 61 -5.67 -2.70 11.31
N VAL A 62 -4.88 -2.86 10.25
CA VAL A 62 -4.76 -4.14 9.54
C VAL A 62 -4.18 -5.22 10.44
N PHE A 63 -3.13 -4.92 11.20
CA PHE A 63 -2.53 -5.90 12.11
C PHE A 63 -3.45 -6.24 13.29
N ALA A 64 -4.27 -5.29 13.74
CA ALA A 64 -5.28 -5.55 14.77
C ALA A 64 -6.44 -6.42 14.27
N LEU A 65 -6.90 -6.18 13.03
CA LEU A 65 -8.00 -6.92 12.41
C LEU A 65 -7.57 -8.34 12.00
N ILE A 66 -6.37 -8.46 11.42
CA ILE A 66 -5.82 -9.72 10.94
C ILE A 66 -4.42 -9.86 11.52
N PRO A 67 -4.24 -10.61 12.62
CA PRO A 67 -2.93 -10.94 13.15
C PRO A 67 -2.08 -11.76 12.16
N MET A 68 -0.75 -11.66 12.25
CA MET A 68 0.17 -12.37 11.33
C MET A 68 0.21 -13.89 11.54
N ASP A 69 -0.15 -14.35 12.73
CA ASP A 69 -0.24 -15.77 13.12
C ASP A 69 -1.63 -16.37 12.82
N ARG A 70 -2.51 -15.62 12.15
CA ARG A 70 -3.86 -16.08 11.79
C ARG A 70 -3.77 -17.24 10.80
N GLU A 71 -4.32 -18.39 11.20
CA GLU A 71 -4.37 -19.59 10.34
C GLU A 71 -5.70 -19.73 9.57
N HIS A 72 -6.79 -19.27 10.17
CA HIS A 72 -8.14 -19.40 9.62
C HIS A 72 -8.59 -18.11 8.93
N VAL A 73 -9.34 -18.27 7.84
CA VAL A 73 -9.92 -17.15 7.09
C VAL A 73 -10.70 -16.25 8.06
N PRO A 74 -10.40 -14.94 8.14
CA PRO A 74 -11.15 -14.03 8.98
C PRO A 74 -12.62 -13.94 8.55
N GLU A 75 -13.48 -13.52 9.46
CA GLU A 75 -14.89 -13.27 9.13
C GLU A 75 -14.98 -12.23 8.00
N LYS A 76 -16.00 -12.35 7.15
CA LYS A 76 -16.22 -11.48 5.98
C LYS A 76 -16.13 -9.99 6.31
N ASN A 77 -16.76 -9.53 7.40
CA ASN A 77 -16.73 -8.12 7.78
C ASN A 77 -15.32 -7.66 8.22
N VAL A 78 -14.60 -8.52 8.94
CA VAL A 78 -13.20 -8.27 9.33
C VAL A 78 -12.30 -8.17 8.10
N LEU A 79 -12.50 -9.04 7.11
CA LEU A 79 -11.79 -8.97 5.82
C LEU A 79 -12.09 -7.66 5.09
N HIS A 80 -13.36 -7.27 4.99
CA HIS A 80 -13.75 -6.03 4.33
C HIS A 80 -13.13 -4.80 5.00
N ASP A 81 -13.16 -4.73 6.33
CA ASP A 81 -12.57 -3.61 7.09
C ASP A 81 -11.04 -3.57 6.91
N ALA A 82 -10.38 -4.72 6.89
CA ALA A 82 -8.95 -4.80 6.60
C ALA A 82 -8.66 -4.34 5.15
N GLN A 83 -9.46 -4.76 4.18
CA GLN A 83 -9.33 -4.35 2.78
C GLN A 83 -9.49 -2.84 2.60
N ILE A 84 -10.45 -2.21 3.28
CA ILE A 84 -10.63 -0.75 3.25
C ILE A 84 -9.35 -0.05 3.75
N ASN A 85 -8.75 -0.55 4.83
CA ASN A 85 -7.49 0.01 5.34
C ASN A 85 -6.32 -0.23 4.38
N ILE A 86 -6.22 -1.41 3.76
CA ILE A 86 -5.18 -1.71 2.77
C ILE A 86 -5.32 -0.81 1.53
N GLN A 87 -6.53 -0.66 0.99
CA GLN A 87 -6.79 0.22 -0.16
C GLN A 87 -6.47 1.68 0.17
N SER A 88 -6.91 2.15 1.33
CA SER A 88 -6.57 3.49 1.84
C SER A 88 -5.06 3.66 1.97
N PHE A 89 -4.35 2.64 2.47
CA PHE A 89 -2.89 2.65 2.57
C PHE A 89 -2.24 2.85 1.20
N PHE A 90 -2.55 2.04 0.19
CA PHE A 90 -1.96 2.16 -1.16
C PHE A 90 -2.26 3.51 -1.82
N ALA A 91 -3.48 4.01 -1.69
CA ALA A 91 -3.84 5.34 -2.18
C ALA A 91 -2.99 6.45 -1.53
N ASN A 92 -2.72 6.34 -0.22
CA ASN A 92 -1.90 7.29 0.50
C ASN A 92 -0.40 7.14 0.23
N VAL A 93 0.12 5.92 -0.01
CA VAL A 93 1.52 5.71 -0.43
C VAL A 93 1.79 6.44 -1.74
N TYR A 94 0.95 6.23 -2.74
CA TYR A 94 1.08 6.94 -4.01
C TYR A 94 0.90 8.45 -3.84
N GLY A 95 -0.09 8.87 -3.03
CA GLY A 95 -0.30 10.29 -2.71
C GLY A 95 0.92 10.95 -2.07
N CYS A 96 1.63 10.24 -1.19
CA CYS A 96 2.89 10.73 -0.62
C CYS A 96 3.96 10.95 -1.69
N VAL A 97 4.14 10.02 -2.62
CA VAL A 97 5.11 10.14 -3.73
C VAL A 97 4.80 11.36 -4.60
N ASP A 98 3.54 11.57 -4.97
CA ASP A 98 3.11 12.73 -5.75
C ASP A 98 3.29 14.03 -4.96
N ASN A 99 2.98 14.03 -3.66
CA ASN A 99 3.20 15.21 -2.82
C ASN A 99 4.70 15.58 -2.76
N LEU A 100 5.62 14.62 -2.66
CA LEU A 100 7.06 14.89 -2.72
C LEU A 100 7.49 15.54 -4.04
N ALA A 101 6.92 15.11 -5.17
CA ALA A 101 7.19 15.72 -6.47
C ALA A 101 6.76 17.20 -6.50
N TRP A 102 5.55 17.48 -6.01
CA TRP A 102 4.99 18.82 -5.96
C TRP A 102 5.72 19.75 -5.01
N ILE A 103 6.14 19.23 -3.85
CA ILE A 103 6.96 19.99 -2.89
C ILE A 103 8.23 20.48 -3.59
N TRP A 104 8.95 19.60 -4.29
CA TRP A 104 10.13 19.98 -5.06
C TRP A 104 9.82 21.03 -6.14
N VAL A 105 8.82 20.78 -6.97
CA VAL A 105 8.43 21.67 -8.08
C VAL A 105 8.08 23.06 -7.57
N TYR A 106 7.28 23.17 -6.50
CA TYR A 106 6.95 24.47 -5.93
C TYR A 106 8.16 25.12 -5.29
N GLU A 107 8.89 24.42 -4.44
CA GLU A 107 10.01 25.00 -3.70
C GLU A 107 11.13 25.51 -4.62
N LYS A 108 11.33 24.87 -5.79
CA LYS A 108 12.28 25.33 -6.81
C LYS A 108 11.69 26.30 -7.85
N GLY A 109 10.41 26.70 -7.71
CA GLY A 109 9.75 27.63 -8.63
C GLY A 109 9.63 27.10 -10.07
N LEU A 110 9.42 25.78 -10.21
CA LEU A 110 9.35 25.07 -11.50
C LEU A 110 7.92 24.90 -12.03
N ASP A 111 6.90 25.29 -11.25
CA ASP A 111 5.47 25.10 -11.55
C ASP A 111 5.00 25.82 -12.83
N ARG A 112 5.71 26.85 -13.26
CA ARG A 112 5.48 27.54 -14.55
C ARG A 112 6.25 26.95 -15.73
N LYS A 113 7.26 26.12 -15.46
CA LYS A 113 8.17 25.55 -16.47
C LYS A 113 7.82 24.11 -16.83
N ILE A 114 7.33 23.36 -15.84
CA ILE A 114 6.99 21.95 -15.98
C ILE A 114 5.47 21.82 -16.07
N ARG A 115 4.99 21.07 -17.06
CA ARG A 115 3.55 20.84 -17.22
C ARG A 115 3.02 20.01 -16.05
N ARG A 116 1.78 20.28 -15.62
CA ARG A 116 1.16 19.59 -14.46
C ARG A 116 1.16 18.06 -14.59
N ASN A 117 0.93 17.53 -15.79
CA ASN A 117 0.95 16.10 -16.07
C ASN A 117 2.36 15.49 -16.20
N SER A 118 3.39 16.34 -16.30
CA SER A 118 4.81 15.94 -16.24
C SER A 118 5.34 15.92 -14.80
N VAL A 119 4.58 16.41 -13.81
CA VAL A 119 5.01 16.40 -12.40
C VAL A 119 4.85 15.00 -11.80
N GLY A 120 5.98 14.44 -11.37
CA GLY A 120 6.04 13.20 -10.60
C GLY A 120 7.48 12.71 -10.46
N LEU A 121 7.66 11.58 -9.78
CA LEU A 121 9.00 11.04 -9.49
C LEU A 121 9.32 9.71 -10.19
N ARG A 122 8.47 9.23 -11.11
CA ARG A 122 8.72 8.05 -11.98
C ARG A 122 9.81 8.27 -13.03
N ALA A 123 10.36 7.18 -13.57
CA ALA A 123 11.33 7.20 -14.68
C ALA A 123 10.92 8.10 -15.85
N LYS A 124 9.65 8.06 -16.25
CA LYS A 124 9.13 8.88 -17.35
C LYS A 124 9.00 10.38 -17.07
N HIS A 125 9.05 10.81 -15.81
CA HIS A 125 8.95 12.24 -15.45
C HIS A 125 10.34 12.88 -15.48
N THR A 126 10.97 12.81 -16.65
CA THR A 126 12.36 13.26 -16.88
C THR A 126 12.52 14.75 -16.61
N GLU A 127 11.52 15.58 -16.92
CA GLU A 127 11.53 17.03 -16.66
C GLU A 127 11.74 17.37 -15.19
N VAL A 128 11.11 16.64 -14.26
CA VAL A 128 11.31 16.84 -12.82
C VAL A 128 12.63 16.20 -12.39
N ARG A 129 12.87 14.95 -12.79
CA ARG A 129 14.07 14.20 -12.36
C ARG A 129 15.36 14.90 -12.74
N SER A 130 15.45 15.51 -13.93
CA SER A 130 16.65 16.22 -14.39
C SER A 130 16.98 17.49 -13.59
N THR A 131 16.05 17.97 -12.75
CA THR A 131 16.28 19.13 -11.88
C THR A 131 16.82 18.75 -10.50
N LEU A 132 16.72 17.48 -10.11
CA LEU A 132 17.24 16.94 -8.85
C LEU A 132 18.76 16.69 -8.97
N SER A 133 19.45 16.60 -7.83
CA SER A 133 20.86 16.23 -7.80
C SER A 133 21.10 14.85 -8.42
N VAL A 134 22.31 14.63 -8.94
CA VAL A 134 22.71 13.34 -9.52
C VAL A 134 22.52 12.20 -8.51
N GLY A 135 22.92 12.43 -7.24
CA GLY A 135 22.76 11.43 -6.18
C GLY A 135 21.30 11.08 -5.90
N PHE A 136 20.39 12.05 -5.97
CA PHE A 136 18.96 11.79 -5.80
C PHE A 136 18.36 11.10 -7.04
N GLN A 137 18.82 11.43 -8.25
CA GLN A 137 18.43 10.73 -9.47
C GLN A 137 18.83 9.24 -9.40
N ASP A 138 20.07 8.94 -9.00
CA ASP A 138 20.54 7.56 -8.82
C ASP A 138 19.73 6.80 -7.78
N TYR A 139 19.35 7.47 -6.69
CA TYR A 139 18.46 6.90 -5.69
C TYR A 139 17.07 6.58 -6.27
N LEU A 140 16.48 7.48 -7.07
CA LEU A 140 15.20 7.23 -7.71
C LEU A 140 15.23 6.07 -8.70
N VAL A 141 16.34 5.89 -9.43
CA VAL A 141 16.54 4.75 -10.35
C VAL A 141 16.48 3.41 -9.58
N LYS A 142 17.11 3.34 -8.41
CA LYS A 142 17.04 2.12 -7.55
C LYS A 142 15.62 1.82 -7.06
N LEU A 143 14.76 2.84 -6.99
CA LEU A 143 13.37 2.71 -6.57
C LEU A 143 12.37 2.58 -7.71
N ASP A 144 12.80 2.59 -8.97
CA ASP A 144 11.88 2.45 -10.11
C ASP A 144 11.04 1.16 -10.04
N PRO A 145 11.60 -0.03 -9.72
CA PRO A 145 10.79 -1.25 -9.57
C PRO A 145 9.72 -1.14 -8.48
N TRP A 146 10.05 -0.51 -7.35
CA TRP A 146 9.10 -0.28 -6.26
C TRP A 146 7.99 0.70 -6.69
N LEU A 147 8.36 1.76 -7.41
CA LEU A 147 7.38 2.71 -7.94
C LEU A 147 6.43 2.06 -8.93
N ASP A 148 6.94 1.26 -9.87
CA ASP A 148 6.15 0.57 -10.88
C ASP A 148 5.11 -0.35 -10.24
N TYR A 149 5.51 -1.10 -9.21
CA TYR A 149 4.61 -1.89 -8.38
C TYR A 149 3.49 -1.04 -7.73
N ILE A 150 3.85 0.05 -7.03
CA ILE A 150 2.87 0.91 -6.35
C ILE A 150 1.88 1.51 -7.36
N ILE A 151 2.34 1.86 -8.56
CA ILE A 151 1.50 2.41 -9.62
C ILE A 151 0.54 1.34 -10.15
N GLU A 152 1.01 0.12 -10.40
CA GLU A 152 0.15 -0.98 -10.84
C GLU A 152 -1.02 -1.15 -9.85
N TYR A 153 -0.72 -1.22 -8.56
CA TYR A 153 -1.71 -1.39 -7.50
C TYR A 153 -2.65 -0.19 -7.38
N ARG A 154 -2.11 1.04 -7.47
CA ARG A 154 -2.93 2.26 -7.44
C ARG A 154 -3.85 2.35 -8.66
N ASP A 155 -3.34 2.10 -9.86
CA ASP A 155 -4.11 2.19 -11.10
C ASP A 155 -5.18 1.11 -11.16
N ALA A 156 -4.88 -0.11 -10.67
CA ALA A 156 -5.90 -1.14 -10.47
C ALA A 156 -7.00 -0.68 -9.50
N LEU A 157 -6.61 -0.18 -8.32
CA LEU A 157 -7.54 0.32 -7.31
C LEU A 157 -8.42 1.47 -7.82
N ALA A 158 -7.85 2.43 -8.54
CA ALA A 158 -8.54 3.65 -8.95
C ALA A 158 -9.39 3.48 -10.22
N HIS A 159 -9.04 2.53 -11.10
CA HIS A 159 -9.58 2.48 -12.46
C HIS A 159 -10.08 1.11 -12.90
N ARG A 160 -9.78 0.03 -12.17
CA ARG A 160 -10.09 -1.34 -12.60
C ARG A 160 -10.69 -2.15 -11.45
N ILE A 161 -9.93 -3.09 -10.89
CA ILE A 161 -10.38 -4.02 -9.86
C ILE A 161 -9.78 -3.58 -8.52
N PRO A 162 -10.61 -3.32 -7.49
CA PRO A 162 -10.12 -2.96 -6.17
C PRO A 162 -9.20 -4.03 -5.59
N LEU A 163 -8.23 -3.59 -4.78
CA LEU A 163 -7.36 -4.53 -4.07
C LEU A 163 -8.20 -5.37 -3.10
N TYR A 164 -8.00 -6.69 -3.12
CA TYR A 164 -8.69 -7.63 -2.25
C TYR A 164 -7.73 -8.63 -1.61
N VAL A 165 -8.08 -9.05 -0.40
CA VAL A 165 -7.44 -10.17 0.27
C VAL A 165 -8.10 -11.45 -0.26
N PRO A 166 -7.38 -12.33 -0.98
CA PRO A 166 -7.96 -13.56 -1.46
C PRO A 166 -8.52 -14.39 -0.30
N PRO A 167 -9.64 -15.10 -0.49
CA PRO A 167 -10.32 -15.83 0.59
C PRO A 167 -9.45 -16.95 1.17
N GLY A 168 -8.45 -17.44 0.43
CA GLY A 168 -7.46 -18.39 0.90
C GLY A 168 -6.91 -19.24 -0.25
N GLY A 169 -5.93 -20.09 0.06
CA GLY A 169 -5.48 -21.15 -0.83
C GLY A 169 -6.29 -22.43 -0.59
N VAL A 170 -6.55 -23.19 -1.65
CA VAL A 170 -7.15 -24.53 -1.55
C VAL A 170 -6.02 -25.57 -1.52
N PRO A 171 -5.85 -26.34 -0.43
CA PRO A 171 -4.90 -27.45 -0.41
C PRO A 171 -5.22 -28.46 -1.52
N THR A 172 -4.19 -29.05 -2.15
CA THR A 172 -4.35 -29.94 -3.31
C THR A 172 -5.35 -31.08 -3.05
N GLN A 173 -5.36 -31.64 -1.84
CA GLN A 173 -6.29 -32.71 -1.43
C GLN A 173 -7.76 -32.28 -1.35
N HIS A 174 -8.06 -30.98 -1.34
CA HIS A 174 -9.41 -30.43 -1.23
C HIS A 174 -9.93 -29.81 -2.54
N VAL A 175 -9.14 -29.83 -3.62
CA VAL A 175 -9.50 -29.18 -4.89
C VAL A 175 -10.80 -29.74 -5.49
N ASP A 176 -10.98 -31.05 -5.51
CA ASP A 176 -12.19 -31.67 -6.08
C ASP A 176 -13.45 -31.35 -5.27
N ALA A 177 -13.33 -31.37 -3.94
CA ALA A 177 -14.41 -30.99 -3.03
C ALA A 177 -14.76 -29.51 -3.19
N TYR A 178 -13.75 -28.64 -3.24
CA TYR A 178 -13.91 -27.21 -3.45
C TYR A 178 -14.62 -26.88 -4.77
N ASN A 179 -14.19 -27.50 -5.87
CA ASN A 179 -14.81 -27.31 -7.18
C ASN A 179 -16.25 -27.84 -7.25
N THR A 180 -16.56 -28.88 -6.48
CA THR A 180 -17.93 -29.41 -6.37
C THR A 180 -18.84 -28.43 -5.63
N LEU A 181 -18.36 -27.87 -4.52
CA LEU A 181 -19.08 -26.84 -3.77
C LEU A 181 -19.25 -25.57 -4.60
N GLU A 182 -18.22 -25.13 -5.33
CA GLU A 182 -18.29 -23.95 -6.21
C GLU A 182 -19.42 -24.10 -7.24
N ARG A 183 -19.53 -25.26 -7.91
CA ARG A 183 -20.63 -25.51 -8.85
C ARG A 183 -21.99 -25.43 -8.17
N GLY A 184 -22.12 -25.99 -6.97
CA GLY A 184 -23.35 -25.93 -6.19
C GLY A 184 -23.72 -24.50 -5.76
N ILE A 185 -22.73 -23.68 -5.39
CA ILE A 185 -22.90 -22.26 -5.06
C ILE A 185 -23.42 -21.50 -6.28
N GLN A 186 -22.80 -21.71 -7.44
CA GLN A 186 -23.22 -21.07 -8.70
C GLN A 186 -24.66 -21.46 -9.07
N GLU A 187 -25.04 -22.74 -8.92
CA GLU A 187 -26.40 -23.21 -9.18
C GLU A 187 -27.42 -22.64 -8.18
N ALA A 188 -27.10 -22.64 -6.88
CA ALA A 188 -27.95 -22.04 -5.85
C ALA A 188 -28.22 -20.56 -6.12
N LEU A 189 -27.18 -19.79 -6.47
CA LEU A 189 -27.27 -18.35 -6.67
C LEU A 189 -27.93 -17.98 -8.02
N TYR A 190 -27.44 -18.53 -9.13
CA TYR A 190 -27.80 -18.05 -10.47
C TYR A 190 -28.94 -18.81 -11.13
N VAL A 191 -29.21 -20.06 -10.71
CA VAL A 191 -30.26 -20.89 -11.31
C VAL A 191 -31.48 -20.94 -10.40
N ARG A 192 -31.28 -21.20 -9.11
CA ARG A 192 -32.38 -21.42 -8.16
C ARG A 192 -32.79 -20.17 -7.39
N GLY A 193 -31.88 -19.20 -7.23
CA GLY A 193 -32.09 -18.04 -6.38
C GLY A 193 -32.33 -18.42 -4.92
N ASP A 194 -31.64 -19.47 -4.43
CA ASP A 194 -31.78 -20.01 -3.07
C ASP A 194 -30.67 -19.44 -2.16
N PRO A 195 -30.97 -18.41 -1.35
CA PRO A 195 -29.97 -17.76 -0.52
C PRO A 195 -29.50 -18.64 0.64
N TYR A 196 -30.34 -19.54 1.16
CA TYR A 196 -30.00 -20.39 2.31
C TYR A 196 -29.02 -21.48 1.89
N GLU A 197 -29.26 -22.10 0.75
CA GLU A 197 -28.36 -23.11 0.20
C GLU A 197 -27.03 -22.48 -0.25
N TYR A 198 -27.08 -21.26 -0.81
CA TYR A 198 -25.88 -20.47 -1.10
C TYR A 198 -25.04 -20.24 0.17
N GLU A 199 -25.65 -19.81 1.28
CA GLU A 199 -24.92 -19.58 2.54
C GLU A 199 -24.34 -20.87 3.11
N ARG A 200 -25.11 -21.96 3.12
CA ARG A 200 -24.65 -23.27 3.61
C ARG A 200 -23.44 -23.78 2.81
N LEU A 201 -23.55 -23.80 1.49
CA LEU A 201 -22.47 -24.26 0.61
C LEU A 201 -21.23 -23.36 0.70
N SER A 202 -21.42 -22.05 0.82
CA SER A 202 -20.32 -21.09 1.03
C SER A 202 -19.59 -21.34 2.34
N ALA A 203 -20.33 -21.65 3.42
CA ALA A 203 -19.72 -21.99 4.71
C ALA A 203 -18.90 -23.28 4.63
N GLU A 204 -19.41 -24.31 3.96
CA GLU A 204 -18.67 -25.57 3.74
C GLU A 204 -17.43 -25.37 2.86
N GLN A 205 -17.54 -24.54 1.82
CA GLN A 205 -16.41 -24.24 0.94
C GLN A 205 -15.30 -23.50 1.70
N ASN A 206 -15.66 -22.55 2.56
CA ASN A 206 -14.70 -21.80 3.38
C ASN A 206 -13.92 -22.70 4.35
N MET A 207 -14.48 -23.82 4.80
CA MET A 207 -13.76 -24.78 5.64
C MET A 207 -12.61 -25.50 4.91
N LEU A 208 -12.62 -25.49 3.57
CA LEU A 208 -11.57 -26.08 2.74
C LEU A 208 -10.40 -25.13 2.48
N LEU A 209 -10.51 -23.87 2.91
CA LEU A 209 -9.53 -22.83 2.64
C LEU A 209 -8.48 -22.74 3.75
N VAL A 210 -7.25 -22.45 3.33
CA VAL A 210 -6.15 -22.05 4.22
C VAL A 210 -5.89 -20.58 4.00
N PHE A 211 -5.94 -19.79 5.08
CA PHE A 211 -5.72 -18.36 4.98
C PHE A 211 -4.27 -18.05 4.59
N GLN A 212 -4.11 -17.11 3.66
CA GLN A 212 -2.83 -16.53 3.30
C GLN A 212 -3.01 -15.01 3.32
N PRO A 213 -2.16 -14.26 4.05
CA PRO A 213 -2.28 -12.81 4.18
C PRO A 213 -1.79 -12.09 2.91
N LEU A 214 -2.33 -12.46 1.75
CA LEU A 214 -1.95 -11.92 0.45
C LEU A 214 -2.85 -10.75 0.05
N ILE A 215 -2.33 -9.84 -0.75
CA ILE A 215 -3.10 -8.78 -1.42
C ILE A 215 -2.91 -8.85 -2.94
N SER A 216 -4.01 -8.74 -3.68
CA SER A 216 -4.04 -8.77 -5.13
C SER A 216 -5.16 -7.89 -5.66
N HIS A 217 -5.14 -7.55 -6.96
CA HIS A 217 -6.31 -6.98 -7.67
C HIS A 217 -6.91 -7.95 -8.68
N SER A 218 -6.20 -8.99 -9.08
CA SER A 218 -6.68 -9.96 -10.06
C SER A 218 -5.86 -11.24 -10.02
N VAL A 219 -6.51 -12.39 -10.13
CA VAL A 219 -5.82 -13.69 -10.23
C VAL A 219 -5.07 -13.82 -11.56
N THR A 220 -5.58 -13.22 -12.63
CA THR A 220 -5.09 -13.39 -14.01
C THR A 220 -4.26 -12.22 -14.52
N GLU A 221 -4.50 -11.00 -14.01
CA GLU A 221 -3.81 -9.80 -14.50
C GLU A 221 -2.64 -9.37 -13.62
N THR A 222 -2.64 -9.72 -12.33
CA THR A 222 -1.51 -9.34 -11.47
C THR A 222 -0.33 -10.28 -11.70
N THR A 223 0.87 -9.71 -11.71
CA THR A 223 2.10 -10.49 -11.81
C THR A 223 2.69 -10.82 -10.44
N ALA A 224 2.18 -10.22 -9.36
CA ALA A 224 2.70 -10.39 -8.02
C ALA A 224 1.59 -10.44 -6.97
N ARG A 225 1.81 -11.24 -5.92
CA ARG A 225 0.96 -11.30 -4.72
C ARG A 225 1.87 -11.09 -3.53
N PHE A 226 1.58 -10.08 -2.73
CA PHE A 226 2.44 -9.71 -1.61
C PHE A 226 1.77 -10.07 -0.30
N ALA A 227 2.57 -10.50 0.67
CA ALA A 227 2.13 -10.61 2.05
C ALA A 227 1.85 -9.21 2.60
N PHE A 228 0.59 -8.84 2.80
CA PHE A 228 0.23 -7.43 3.04
C PHE A 228 0.84 -6.87 4.32
N HIS A 229 1.01 -7.67 5.37
CA HIS A 229 1.69 -7.23 6.60
C HIS A 229 3.12 -6.76 6.34
N VAL A 230 3.88 -7.58 5.61
CA VAL A 230 5.28 -7.28 5.25
C VAL A 230 5.32 -6.06 4.36
N GLN A 231 4.50 -6.07 3.31
CA GLN A 231 4.53 -5.06 2.26
C GLN A 231 4.15 -3.68 2.78
N MET A 232 3.11 -3.56 3.62
CA MET A 232 2.72 -2.29 4.20
C MET A 232 3.81 -1.69 5.10
N VAL A 233 4.52 -2.51 5.87
CA VAL A 233 5.65 -2.04 6.69
C VAL A 233 6.79 -1.55 5.79
N VAL A 234 7.17 -2.33 4.77
CA VAL A 234 8.24 -1.96 3.83
C VAL A 234 7.89 -0.69 3.04
N ASP A 235 6.65 -0.56 2.57
CA ASP A 235 6.18 0.61 1.82
C ASP A 235 6.19 1.87 2.67
N PHE A 236 5.74 1.78 3.93
CA PHE A 236 5.84 2.91 4.85
C PHE A 236 7.31 3.33 5.05
N LEU A 237 8.21 2.38 5.32
CA LEU A 237 9.62 2.66 5.54
C LEU A 237 10.26 3.31 4.31
N THR A 238 9.87 2.86 3.12
CA THR A 238 10.32 3.44 1.84
C THR A 238 9.79 4.87 1.67
N VAL A 239 8.53 5.14 2.00
CA VAL A 239 7.96 6.50 1.96
C VAL A 239 8.63 7.43 2.97
N ASP A 240 8.87 6.98 4.20
CA ASP A 240 9.61 7.71 5.23
C ASP A 240 11.03 8.06 4.74
N GLU A 241 11.78 7.08 4.23
CA GLU A 241 13.12 7.28 3.69
C GLU A 241 13.11 8.33 2.57
N ARG A 242 12.19 8.22 1.61
CA ARG A 242 12.04 9.19 0.52
C ARG A 242 11.72 10.59 1.02
N GLY A 243 10.84 10.72 2.02
CA GLY A 243 10.53 12.00 2.64
C GLY A 243 11.76 12.65 3.25
N ASN A 244 12.55 11.87 3.99
CA ASN A 244 13.80 12.35 4.59
C ASN A 244 14.80 12.79 3.53
N LYS A 245 15.06 11.96 2.51
CA LYS A 245 15.97 12.31 1.43
C LYS A 245 15.51 13.54 0.63
N MET A 246 14.20 13.72 0.44
CA MET A 246 13.68 14.90 -0.24
C MET A 246 13.93 16.18 0.57
N LEU A 247 13.80 16.12 1.90
CA LEU A 247 14.16 17.25 2.77
C LEU A 247 15.67 17.56 2.69
N ASP A 248 16.51 16.52 2.66
CA ASP A 248 17.95 16.70 2.49
C ASP A 248 18.29 17.33 1.12
N GLU A 249 17.61 16.88 0.06
CA GLU A 249 17.74 17.37 -1.32
C GLU A 249 17.28 18.83 -1.49
N LEU A 250 16.25 19.26 -0.73
CA LEU A 250 15.85 20.66 -0.68
C LEU A 250 16.94 21.56 -0.08
N GLY A 251 17.76 21.00 0.81
CA GLY A 251 18.82 21.68 1.53
C GLY A 251 18.29 22.60 2.64
N PRO A 252 19.19 23.25 3.41
CA PRO A 252 18.76 24.27 4.37
C PRO A 252 18.10 25.43 3.62
N ALA A 253 17.10 26.04 4.24
CA ALA A 253 16.50 27.25 3.71
C ALA A 253 17.57 28.32 3.53
N ARG A 254 17.69 28.82 2.30
CA ARG A 254 18.57 29.94 2.01
C ARG A 254 18.03 31.18 2.75
N PRO A 255 18.90 31.97 3.40
CA PRO A 255 18.51 33.18 4.12
C PRO A 255 17.82 34.20 3.23
#